data_AF-D1J8L6-F1
#
_entry.id   AF-D1J8L6-F1
#
_cell.length_a   1.000
_cell.length_b   1.000
_cell.length_c   1.000
_cell.angle_alpha   90.00
_cell.angle_beta   90.00
_cell.angle_gamma   90.00
#
_symmetry.space_group_name_H-M   'P 1'
#
loop_
_entity.id
_entity.type
_entity.pdbx_description
1 polymer ?
#
loop_
_entity_poly.entity_id
_entity_poly.type
_entity_poly.pdbx_seq_one_letter_code
_entity_poly.pdbx_strand_id
1 'polypeptide(L)'
;MNKKSKKIVLPLAIFCGGLSIAAIATVAIRSCQNKVDKKAQKESLFKKFKIFQEELQSLLEDKNIQGIDLIEEQNVLANSKMISIESPIDNINQEIFKIKSSINSLNAKIQKQIMQKLLAAAKKQLENIINVMRMLDNKLIDNDVDIQKTKKDLNSQIINALEIFNKNNIDEINNLNKSLTFKISEVEDILIKFKQSKEQEFEKLQKTRKLVEEFLAKDVVKSDYYANIVRNLNREVSRRGNVSISSNKSEIVAANINLNEVLKQSKEFVENDMQKLRDSLISLIVEAKEYIENKMRPRDKYNAYIERIEGSIRKHNISTLHTREEIIQVINEISVEYLNAKKLLINNSLDDVNNSLQKFNKLDSGVKDPDFLGVTQQLNEIKQKALQELTNIKNNSSQLATIAEASKYENNIQEIQEKFVKDLIKIFDGNINTDRINWLFHDWNTAPYNRGEVLKETDGLYFEGISSEWNNKFAKNAVKF
;
A
#
# COMPACT_ATOMS: atom_id res chain seq x y z
N MET A 1 31.29 -33.55 165.05
CA MET A 1 29.97 -34.22 165.17
C MET A 1 29.09 -33.83 163.98
N ASN A 2 28.85 -34.79 163.08
CA ASN A 2 27.66 -35.04 162.24
C ASN A 2 26.60 -33.92 161.96
N LYS A 3 26.35 -33.58 160.67
CA LYS A 3 25.04 -33.79 159.95
C LYS A 3 24.94 -33.11 158.55
N LYS A 4 24.84 -33.99 157.55
CA LYS A 4 23.93 -34.10 156.37
C LYS A 4 23.70 -32.95 155.36
N SER A 5 24.06 -33.27 154.11
CA SER A 5 23.66 -32.68 152.83
C SER A 5 22.28 -33.16 152.32
N LYS A 6 21.60 -32.33 151.52
CA LYS A 6 20.51 -32.77 150.60
C LYS A 6 20.83 -32.28 149.18
N LYS A 7 21.13 -33.23 148.28
CA LYS A 7 21.12 -33.05 146.82
C LYS A 7 19.72 -33.38 146.31
N ILE A 8 19.15 -32.53 145.45
CA ILE A 8 17.99 -32.86 144.61
C ILE A 8 18.53 -33.24 143.24
N VAL A 9 18.35 -34.51 142.87
CA VAL A 9 18.57 -35.03 141.53
C VAL A 9 17.24 -34.91 140.79
N LEU A 10 17.18 -34.04 139.78
CA LEU A 10 16.10 -34.07 138.79
C LEU A 10 16.48 -35.13 137.71
N PRO A 11 15.62 -36.09 137.35
CA PRO A 11 16.00 -37.15 136.42
C PRO A 11 16.07 -36.65 134.98
N LEU A 12 17.17 -36.99 134.32
CA LEU A 12 17.51 -36.81 132.90
C LEU A 12 16.61 -37.63 131.94
N ALA A 13 15.36 -37.91 132.31
CA ALA A 13 14.46 -38.82 131.59
C ALA A 13 13.43 -38.11 130.69
N ILE A 14 13.28 -36.78 130.78
CA ILE A 14 12.27 -36.05 130.00
C ILE A 14 12.83 -35.51 128.66
N PHE A 15 14.16 -35.44 128.50
CA PHE A 15 14.78 -34.88 127.28
C PHE A 15 14.96 -35.88 126.12
N CYS A 16 14.92 -37.20 126.37
CA CYS A 16 15.08 -38.21 125.31
C CYS A 16 13.75 -38.65 124.65
N GLY A 17 12.60 -38.39 125.27
CA GLY A 17 11.27 -38.69 124.72
C GLY A 17 10.71 -37.58 123.79
N GLY A 18 11.06 -36.32 124.04
CA GLY A 18 10.59 -35.19 123.22
C GLY A 18 11.23 -35.12 121.83
N LEU A 19 12.52 -35.45 121.71
CA LEU A 19 13.25 -35.45 120.43
C LEU A 19 12.84 -36.60 119.50
N SER A 20 12.49 -37.76 120.04
CA SER A 20 12.02 -38.92 119.26
C SER A 20 10.61 -38.71 118.72
N ILE A 21 9.70 -38.12 119.51
CA ILE A 21 8.35 -37.76 119.05
C ILE A 21 8.40 -36.61 118.02
N ALA A 22 9.26 -35.60 118.21
CA ALA A 22 9.46 -34.53 117.24
C ALA A 22 10.08 -35.03 115.93
N ALA A 23 11.04 -35.97 115.97
CA ALA A 23 11.61 -36.58 114.77
C ALA A 23 10.59 -37.45 114.01
N ILE A 24 9.78 -38.26 114.72
CA ILE A 24 8.71 -39.07 114.11
C ILE A 24 7.60 -38.18 113.52
N ALA A 25 7.21 -37.11 114.22
CA ALA A 25 6.26 -36.13 113.70
C ALA A 25 6.81 -35.36 112.49
N THR A 26 8.09 -34.98 112.49
CA THR A 26 8.73 -34.30 111.35
C THR A 26 8.89 -35.23 110.14
N VAL A 27 9.21 -36.52 110.35
CA VAL A 27 9.26 -37.54 109.28
C VAL A 27 7.86 -37.87 108.77
N ALA A 28 6.84 -37.93 109.63
CA ALA A 28 5.45 -38.12 109.24
C ALA A 28 4.89 -36.90 108.48
N ILE A 29 5.21 -35.68 108.91
CA ILE A 29 4.85 -34.44 108.21
C ILE A 29 5.57 -34.36 106.86
N ARG A 30 6.87 -34.65 106.77
CA ARG A 30 7.59 -34.75 105.47
C ARG A 30 7.05 -35.86 104.58
N SER A 31 6.67 -37.01 105.13
CA SER A 31 6.06 -38.12 104.40
C SER A 31 4.67 -37.75 103.89
N CYS A 32 3.87 -37.05 104.69
CA CYS A 32 2.57 -36.50 104.30
C CYS A 32 2.70 -35.37 103.27
N GLN A 33 3.64 -34.43 103.44
CA GLN A 33 3.94 -33.37 102.47
C GLN A 33 4.43 -33.97 101.14
N ASN A 34 5.36 -34.92 101.15
CA ASN A 34 5.77 -35.65 99.94
C ASN A 34 4.61 -36.41 99.28
N LYS A 35 3.66 -36.95 100.06
CA LYS A 35 2.45 -37.59 99.52
C LYS A 35 1.48 -36.58 98.90
N VAL A 36 1.30 -35.41 99.53
CA VAL A 36 0.46 -34.30 99.04
C VAL A 36 1.06 -33.69 97.77
N ASP A 37 2.38 -33.46 97.73
CA ASP A 37 3.10 -32.95 96.56
C ASP A 37 3.06 -33.94 95.39
N LYS A 38 3.23 -35.24 95.65
CA LYS A 38 3.06 -36.29 94.62
C LYS A 38 1.63 -36.36 94.09
N LYS A 39 0.62 -36.16 94.93
CA LYS A 39 -0.80 -36.16 94.52
C LYS A 39 -1.11 -34.96 93.62
N ALA A 40 -0.70 -33.76 94.01
CA ALA A 40 -0.85 -32.54 93.22
C ALA A 40 -0.10 -32.63 91.87
N GLN A 41 1.12 -33.19 91.89
CA GLN A 41 1.90 -33.42 90.67
C GLN A 41 1.21 -34.40 89.72
N LYS A 42 0.62 -35.49 90.24
CA LYS A 42 -0.13 -36.48 89.45
C LYS A 42 -1.41 -35.90 88.85
N GLU A 43 -2.16 -35.11 89.62
CA GLU A 43 -3.36 -34.41 89.15
C GLU A 43 -3.04 -33.43 88.01
N SER A 44 -1.96 -32.66 88.14
CA SER A 44 -1.47 -31.75 87.10
C SER A 44 -1.04 -32.51 85.83
N LEU A 45 -0.31 -33.60 86.00
CA LEU A 45 0.12 -34.46 84.90
C LEU A 45 -1.07 -35.07 84.14
N PHE A 46 -2.06 -35.57 84.88
CA PHE A 46 -3.26 -36.18 84.29
C PHE A 46 -4.13 -35.16 83.55
N LYS A 47 -4.21 -33.90 84.04
CA LYS A 47 -4.83 -32.80 83.28
C LYS A 47 -4.11 -32.58 81.94
N LYS A 48 -2.78 -32.54 81.93
CA LYS A 48 -1.98 -32.40 80.71
C LYS A 48 -2.19 -33.56 79.74
N PHE A 49 -2.28 -34.78 80.25
CA PHE A 49 -2.65 -35.96 79.48
C PHE A 49 -4.01 -35.81 78.80
N LYS A 50 -5.04 -35.37 79.54
CA LYS A 50 -6.39 -35.15 78.99
C LYS A 50 -6.39 -34.11 77.87
N ILE A 51 -5.67 -33.01 78.03
CA ILE A 51 -5.52 -31.98 76.99
C ILE A 51 -4.95 -32.59 75.70
N PHE A 52 -3.87 -33.35 75.77
CA PHE A 52 -3.30 -33.98 74.56
C PHE A 52 -4.21 -35.06 73.97
N GLN A 53 -4.95 -35.79 74.81
CA GLN A 53 -5.93 -36.78 74.36
C GLN A 53 -7.05 -36.11 73.55
N GLU A 54 -7.57 -34.97 74.03
CA GLU A 54 -8.58 -34.17 73.34
C GLU A 54 -8.03 -33.54 72.04
N GLU A 55 -6.78 -33.06 72.05
CA GLU A 55 -6.11 -32.52 70.87
C GLU A 55 -5.97 -33.58 69.77
N LEU A 56 -5.50 -34.79 70.11
CA LEU A 56 -5.40 -35.90 69.15
C LEU A 56 -6.77 -36.31 68.61
N GLN A 57 -7.79 -36.35 69.47
CA GLN A 57 -9.15 -36.65 69.05
C GLN A 57 -9.69 -35.60 68.07
N SER A 58 -9.50 -34.31 68.36
CA SER A 58 -9.91 -33.22 67.48
C SER A 58 -9.24 -33.30 66.09
N LEU A 59 -7.93 -33.58 66.04
CA LEU A 59 -7.21 -33.77 64.79
C LEU A 59 -7.71 -34.98 63.98
N LEU A 60 -8.15 -36.05 64.67
CA LEU A 60 -8.74 -37.24 64.05
C LEU A 60 -10.19 -37.04 63.58
N GLU A 61 -10.84 -35.95 63.97
CA GLU A 61 -12.18 -35.56 63.52
C GLU A 61 -12.13 -34.46 62.43
N ASP A 62 -10.94 -33.93 62.10
CA ASP A 62 -10.77 -32.93 61.04
C ASP A 62 -11.22 -33.49 59.67
N LYS A 63 -11.72 -32.64 58.77
CA LYS A 63 -12.05 -33.03 57.39
C LYS A 63 -10.79 -33.16 56.53
N ASN A 64 -9.68 -32.54 56.95
CA ASN A 64 -8.43 -32.50 56.20
C ASN A 64 -7.67 -33.83 56.19
N ILE A 65 -8.00 -34.79 57.05
CA ILE A 65 -7.35 -36.12 57.14
C ILE A 65 -7.91 -37.16 56.16
N GLN A 66 -8.92 -36.80 55.35
CA GLN A 66 -9.55 -37.74 54.42
C GLN A 66 -8.52 -38.32 53.44
N GLY A 67 -8.30 -39.64 53.46
CA GLY A 67 -7.32 -40.34 52.63
C GLY A 67 -5.90 -40.45 53.22
N ILE A 68 -5.70 -40.00 54.46
CA ILE A 68 -4.49 -40.28 55.24
C ILE A 68 -4.63 -41.66 55.92
N ASP A 69 -3.54 -42.42 56.01
CA ASP A 69 -3.50 -43.61 56.87
C ASP A 69 -3.35 -43.19 58.34
N LEU A 70 -4.37 -43.54 59.14
CA LEU A 70 -4.56 -43.10 60.52
C LEU A 70 -4.49 -44.26 61.52
N ILE A 71 -4.16 -45.48 61.08
CA ILE A 71 -4.25 -46.69 61.92
C ILE A 71 -3.41 -46.55 63.20
N GLU A 72 -2.19 -46.02 63.09
CA GLU A 72 -1.30 -45.84 64.24
C GLU A 72 -1.85 -44.83 65.24
N GLU A 73 -2.30 -43.67 64.77
CA GLU A 73 -2.82 -42.60 65.62
C GLU A 73 -4.17 -42.95 66.27
N GLN A 74 -5.04 -43.68 65.54
CA GLN A 74 -6.28 -44.23 66.08
C GLN A 74 -6.02 -45.27 67.17
N ASN A 75 -5.02 -46.14 66.98
CA ASN A 75 -4.60 -47.12 68.00
C ASN A 75 -4.04 -46.44 69.25
N VAL A 76 -3.24 -45.38 69.11
CA VAL A 76 -2.74 -44.61 70.25
C VAL A 76 -3.89 -43.92 71.00
N LEU A 77 -4.85 -43.32 70.30
CA LEU A 77 -6.04 -42.75 70.95
C LEU A 77 -6.86 -43.83 71.67
N ALA A 78 -7.10 -44.99 71.05
CA ALA A 78 -7.85 -46.09 71.66
C ALA A 78 -7.17 -46.60 72.94
N ASN A 79 -5.85 -46.82 72.90
CA ASN A 79 -5.07 -47.27 74.06
C ASN A 79 -5.06 -46.22 75.19
N SER A 80 -5.00 -44.94 74.84
CA SER A 80 -5.02 -43.85 75.83
C SER A 80 -6.32 -43.81 76.65
N LYS A 81 -7.45 -44.33 76.13
CA LYS A 81 -8.73 -44.38 76.87
C LYS A 81 -8.66 -45.30 78.10
N MET A 82 -7.69 -46.20 78.19
CA MET A 82 -7.49 -47.10 79.33
C MET A 82 -6.73 -46.46 80.50
N ILE A 83 -6.22 -45.24 80.34
CA ILE A 83 -5.47 -44.51 81.38
C ILE A 83 -6.41 -43.71 82.27
N SER A 84 -6.27 -43.86 83.59
CA SER A 84 -7.02 -43.12 84.61
C SER A 84 -6.08 -42.34 85.54
N ILE A 85 -6.64 -41.46 86.37
CA ILE A 85 -5.88 -40.73 87.37
C ILE A 85 -5.23 -41.64 88.43
N GLU A 86 -5.67 -42.89 88.52
CA GLU A 86 -5.13 -43.92 89.42
C GLU A 86 -3.90 -44.61 88.83
N SER A 87 -3.71 -44.58 87.50
CA SER A 87 -2.56 -45.20 86.81
C SER A 87 -1.20 -44.69 87.35
N PRO A 88 -0.13 -45.51 87.30
CA PRO A 88 1.21 -45.08 87.72
C PRO A 88 1.67 -43.82 86.97
N ILE A 89 2.39 -42.93 87.65
CA ILE A 89 2.93 -41.69 87.06
C ILE A 89 3.75 -41.98 85.81
N ASP A 90 4.57 -43.03 85.82
CA ASP A 90 5.40 -43.44 84.68
C ASP A 90 4.55 -43.88 83.49
N ASN A 91 3.44 -44.59 83.71
CA ASN A 91 2.51 -44.97 82.65
C ASN A 91 1.83 -43.73 82.04
N ILE A 92 1.38 -42.78 82.88
CA ILE A 92 0.78 -41.52 82.39
C ILE A 92 1.82 -40.74 81.56
N ASN A 93 3.08 -40.66 82.00
CA ASN A 93 4.16 -40.01 81.27
C ASN A 93 4.45 -40.68 79.92
N GLN A 94 4.52 -42.01 79.90
CA GLN A 94 4.75 -42.77 78.66
C GLN A 94 3.61 -42.56 77.66
N GLU A 95 2.35 -42.56 78.10
CA GLU A 95 1.23 -42.32 77.21
C GLU A 95 1.14 -40.87 76.73
N ILE A 96 1.47 -39.88 77.57
CA ILE A 96 1.66 -38.49 77.11
C ILE A 96 2.67 -38.42 75.97
N PHE A 97 3.81 -39.13 76.10
CA PHE A 97 4.84 -39.15 75.07
C PHE A 97 4.33 -39.78 73.76
N LYS A 98 3.62 -40.91 73.83
CA LYS A 98 3.03 -41.58 72.66
C LYS A 98 1.99 -40.70 71.96
N ILE A 99 1.08 -40.08 72.72
CA ILE A 99 0.07 -39.16 72.17
C ILE A 99 0.76 -37.98 71.48
N LYS A 100 1.74 -37.35 72.14
CA LYS A 100 2.48 -36.22 71.55
C LYS A 100 3.21 -36.60 70.28
N SER A 101 3.84 -37.78 70.24
CA SER A 101 4.47 -38.31 69.02
C SER A 101 3.45 -38.53 67.90
N SER A 102 2.26 -39.03 68.24
CA SER A 102 1.16 -39.28 67.30
C SER A 102 0.58 -37.97 66.75
N ILE A 103 0.38 -36.95 67.60
CA ILE A 103 -0.03 -35.60 67.18
C ILE A 103 0.97 -35.02 66.18
N ASN A 104 2.27 -35.10 66.49
CA ASN A 104 3.31 -34.60 65.59
C ASN A 104 3.33 -35.36 64.25
N SER A 105 3.20 -36.69 64.28
CA SER A 105 3.07 -37.53 63.08
C SER A 105 1.86 -37.13 62.22
N LEU A 106 0.68 -37.05 62.84
CA LEU A 106 -0.56 -36.70 62.16
C LEU A 106 -0.48 -35.31 61.53
N ASN A 107 0.03 -34.32 62.27
CA ASN A 107 0.24 -32.97 61.74
C ASN A 107 1.19 -32.98 60.53
N ALA A 108 2.27 -33.76 60.56
CA ALA A 108 3.17 -33.90 59.41
C ALA A 108 2.47 -34.56 58.20
N LYS A 109 1.65 -35.60 58.43
CA LYS A 109 0.82 -36.24 57.39
C LYS A 109 -0.17 -35.24 56.77
N ILE A 110 -0.87 -34.45 57.59
CA ILE A 110 -1.82 -33.42 57.16
C ILE A 110 -1.11 -32.37 56.29
N GLN A 111 0.02 -31.83 56.76
CA GLN A 111 0.79 -30.83 56.01
C GLN A 111 1.28 -31.37 54.65
N LYS A 112 1.76 -32.62 54.61
CA LYS A 112 2.15 -33.28 53.37
C LYS A 112 0.98 -33.38 52.39
N GLN A 113 -0.21 -33.74 52.87
CA GLN A 113 -1.40 -33.84 52.01
C GLN A 113 -1.86 -32.47 51.49
N ILE A 114 -1.83 -31.43 52.33
CA ILE A 114 -2.15 -30.05 51.92
C ILE A 114 -1.19 -29.60 50.81
N MET A 115 0.11 -29.81 50.99
CA MET A 115 1.13 -29.48 49.99
C MET A 115 0.93 -30.26 48.67
N GLN A 116 0.55 -31.53 48.73
CA GLN A 116 0.24 -32.32 47.54
C GLN A 116 -0.99 -31.78 46.78
N LYS A 117 -2.06 -31.40 47.49
CA LYS A 117 -3.27 -30.81 46.87
C LYS A 117 -2.94 -29.47 46.20
N LEU A 118 -2.17 -28.61 46.88
CA LEU A 118 -1.74 -27.32 46.33
C LEU A 118 -0.82 -27.50 45.10
N LEU A 119 0.12 -28.44 45.16
CA LEU A 119 0.99 -28.77 44.03
C LEU A 119 0.18 -29.29 42.83
N ALA A 120 -0.79 -30.18 43.06
CA ALA A 120 -1.65 -30.70 42.01
C ALA A 120 -2.48 -29.58 41.34
N ALA A 121 -3.02 -28.65 42.12
CA ALA A 121 -3.73 -27.49 41.60
C ALA A 121 -2.82 -26.57 40.76
N ALA A 122 -1.61 -26.27 41.26
CA ALA A 122 -0.64 -25.44 40.55
C ALA A 122 -0.18 -26.07 39.22
N LYS A 123 0.04 -27.39 39.21
CA LYS A 123 0.37 -28.15 37.98
C LYS A 123 -0.78 -28.15 36.98
N LYS A 124 -2.02 -28.35 37.43
CA LYS A 124 -3.20 -28.29 36.55
C LYS A 124 -3.35 -26.91 35.89
N GLN A 125 -3.07 -25.84 36.63
CA GLN A 125 -3.05 -24.50 36.06
C GLN A 125 -1.94 -24.34 35.00
N LEU A 126 -0.73 -24.82 35.28
CA LEU A 126 0.38 -24.78 34.33
C LEU A 126 0.08 -25.55 33.04
N GLU A 127 -0.54 -26.72 33.16
CA GLU A 127 -0.99 -27.54 32.02
C GLU A 127 -1.97 -26.78 31.13
N ASN A 128 -2.96 -26.10 31.71
CA ASN A 128 -3.89 -25.25 30.98
C ASN A 128 -3.17 -24.11 30.24
N ILE A 129 -2.22 -23.44 30.90
CA ILE A 129 -1.41 -22.37 30.32
C ILE A 129 -0.60 -22.90 29.12
N ILE A 130 0.08 -24.05 29.26
CA ILE A 130 0.83 -24.69 28.17
C ILE A 130 -0.09 -24.99 26.97
N ASN A 131 -1.30 -25.47 27.22
CA ASN A 131 -2.28 -25.73 26.15
C ASN A 131 -2.69 -24.44 25.41
N VAL A 132 -2.95 -23.35 26.13
CA VAL A 132 -3.23 -22.04 25.53
C VAL A 132 -2.05 -21.55 24.69
N MET A 133 -0.83 -21.65 25.22
CA MET A 133 0.39 -21.26 24.49
C MET A 133 0.57 -22.08 23.19
N ARG A 134 0.31 -23.39 23.21
CA ARG A 134 0.33 -24.22 21.99
C ARG A 134 -0.73 -23.80 20.97
N MET A 135 -1.92 -23.42 21.43
CA MET A 135 -2.95 -22.88 20.53
C MET A 135 -2.52 -21.55 19.89
N LEU A 136 -1.77 -20.71 20.61
CA LEU A 136 -1.21 -19.47 20.08
C LEU A 136 -0.07 -19.74 19.09
N ASP A 137 0.81 -20.71 19.36
CA ASP A 137 1.88 -21.11 18.45
C ASP A 137 1.35 -21.49 17.06
N ASN A 138 0.25 -22.25 17.02
CA ASN A 138 -0.44 -22.63 15.79
C ASN A 138 -1.05 -21.45 15.02
N LYS A 139 -1.23 -20.28 15.65
CA LYS A 139 -1.69 -19.05 15.01
C LYS A 139 -0.52 -18.20 14.49
N LEU A 140 0.70 -18.42 14.98
CA LEU A 140 1.92 -17.75 14.56
C LEU A 140 2.53 -18.47 13.36
N ILE A 141 1.87 -18.40 12.21
CA ILE A 141 2.28 -19.11 10.98
C ILE A 141 2.81 -18.19 9.88
N ASP A 142 2.65 -16.87 10.03
CA ASP A 142 3.09 -15.91 9.02
C ASP A 142 4.61 -15.72 9.03
N ASN A 143 5.22 -15.49 7.86
CA ASN A 143 6.66 -15.26 7.71
C ASN A 143 7.13 -13.86 8.14
N ASP A 144 6.23 -13.01 8.66
CA ASP A 144 6.59 -11.74 9.29
C ASP A 144 7.64 -11.92 10.41
N VAL A 145 8.64 -11.04 10.43
CA VAL A 145 9.81 -11.15 11.31
C VAL A 145 9.41 -11.14 12.79
N ASP A 146 8.46 -10.28 13.18
CA ASP A 146 8.02 -10.17 14.56
C ASP A 146 7.17 -11.38 14.98
N ILE A 147 6.38 -11.92 14.05
CA ILE A 147 5.61 -13.16 14.26
C ILE A 147 6.55 -14.36 14.44
N GLN A 148 7.57 -14.51 13.60
CA GLN A 148 8.54 -15.60 13.72
C GLN A 148 9.38 -15.49 14.99
N LYS A 149 9.77 -14.26 15.38
CA LYS A 149 10.47 -14.01 16.65
C LYS A 149 9.59 -14.38 17.85
N THR A 150 8.33 -13.95 17.84
CA THR A 150 7.34 -14.28 18.88
C THR A 150 7.13 -15.79 18.98
N LYS A 151 7.03 -16.49 17.84
CA LYS A 151 6.90 -17.95 17.79
C LYS A 151 8.07 -18.67 18.45
N LYS A 152 9.30 -18.25 18.15
CA LYS A 152 10.51 -18.86 18.72
C LYS A 152 10.59 -18.66 20.24
N ASP A 153 10.27 -17.46 20.70
CA ASP A 153 10.22 -17.13 22.12
C ASP A 153 9.13 -17.96 22.85
N LEU A 154 7.92 -18.02 22.28
CA LEU A 154 6.81 -18.81 22.84
C LEU A 154 7.15 -20.30 22.96
N ASN A 155 7.76 -20.90 21.92
CA ASN A 155 8.19 -22.30 21.96
C ASN A 155 9.26 -22.54 23.04
N SER A 156 10.19 -21.60 23.22
CA SER A 156 11.21 -21.69 24.27
C SER A 156 10.56 -21.66 25.67
N GLN A 157 9.55 -20.82 25.86
CA GLN A 157 8.77 -20.76 27.11
C GLN A 157 7.97 -22.05 27.36
N ILE A 158 7.38 -22.66 26.31
CA ILE A 158 6.69 -23.96 26.42
C ILE A 158 7.65 -25.06 26.88
N ILE A 159 8.86 -25.11 26.33
CA ILE A 159 9.88 -26.10 26.72
C ILE A 159 10.25 -25.93 28.20
N ASN A 160 10.58 -24.70 28.62
CA ASN A 160 10.88 -24.39 30.02
C ASN A 160 9.70 -24.76 30.96
N ALA A 161 8.46 -24.50 30.53
CA ALA A 161 7.27 -24.87 31.30
C ALA A 161 7.12 -26.37 31.50
N LEU A 162 7.42 -27.18 30.48
CA LEU A 162 7.41 -28.63 30.58
C LEU A 162 8.52 -29.16 31.51
N GLU A 163 9.69 -28.54 31.51
CA GLU A 163 10.78 -28.88 32.43
C GLU A 163 10.39 -28.58 33.89
N ILE A 164 9.85 -27.38 34.15
CA ILE A 164 9.41 -26.98 35.48
C ILE A 164 8.21 -27.79 35.96
N PHE A 165 7.31 -28.20 35.07
CA PHE A 165 6.16 -29.06 35.40
C PHE A 165 6.58 -30.39 36.05
N ASN A 166 7.73 -30.93 35.65
CA ASN A 166 8.29 -32.17 36.21
C ASN A 166 8.96 -31.96 37.57
N LYS A 167 9.24 -30.72 37.98
CA LYS A 167 9.74 -30.40 39.31
C LYS A 167 8.59 -30.45 40.33
N ASN A 168 8.89 -30.85 41.57
CA ASN A 168 7.95 -30.83 42.69
C ASN A 168 8.13 -29.58 43.56
N ASN A 169 8.43 -28.43 42.93
CA ASN A 169 8.60 -27.15 43.61
C ASN A 169 7.40 -26.22 43.30
N ILE A 170 6.55 -26.02 44.31
CA ILE A 170 5.32 -25.25 44.17
C ILE A 170 5.56 -23.76 43.91
N ASP A 171 6.60 -23.17 44.51
CA ASP A 171 6.90 -21.75 44.36
C ASP A 171 7.41 -21.45 42.95
N GLU A 172 8.27 -22.32 42.41
CA GLU A 172 8.71 -22.24 41.01
C GLU A 172 7.52 -22.32 40.04
N ILE A 173 6.61 -23.28 40.24
CA ILE A 173 5.42 -23.46 39.39
C ILE A 173 4.49 -22.23 39.48
N ASN A 174 4.23 -21.73 40.68
CA ASN A 174 3.35 -20.57 40.88
C ASN A 174 3.92 -19.29 40.28
N ASN A 175 5.23 -19.07 40.41
CA ASN A 175 5.90 -17.93 39.78
C ASN A 175 5.85 -18.03 38.25
N LEU A 176 6.06 -19.23 37.71
CA LEU A 176 5.96 -19.47 36.28
C LEU A 176 4.54 -19.26 35.75
N ASN A 177 3.52 -19.76 36.46
CA ASN A 177 2.11 -19.54 36.12
C ASN A 177 1.79 -18.05 35.94
N LYS A 178 2.25 -17.19 36.86
CA LYS A 178 2.06 -15.74 36.76
C LYS A 178 2.79 -15.14 35.55
N SER A 179 4.05 -15.51 35.35
CA SER A 179 4.86 -15.00 34.24
C SER A 179 4.29 -15.39 32.87
N LEU A 180 3.91 -16.66 32.70
CA LEU A 180 3.36 -17.16 31.45
C LEU A 180 1.96 -16.61 31.16
N THR A 181 1.15 -16.34 32.18
CA THR A 181 -0.14 -15.66 32.00
C THR A 181 0.05 -14.27 31.38
N PHE A 182 1.02 -13.50 31.88
CA PHE A 182 1.36 -12.20 31.29
C PHE A 182 1.88 -12.36 29.85
N LYS A 183 2.71 -13.38 29.61
CA LYS A 183 3.26 -13.67 28.28
C LYS A 183 2.19 -14.02 27.25
N ILE A 184 1.16 -14.77 27.65
CA ILE A 184 0.00 -15.08 26.80
C ILE A 184 -0.65 -13.78 26.32
N SER A 185 -0.92 -12.83 27.23
CA SER A 185 -1.53 -11.54 26.86
C SER A 185 -0.64 -10.74 25.90
N GLU A 186 0.68 -10.72 26.11
CA GLU A 186 1.62 -10.05 25.20
C GLU A 186 1.56 -10.63 23.78
N VAL A 187 1.52 -11.97 23.65
CA VAL A 187 1.43 -12.65 22.36
C VAL A 187 0.08 -12.40 21.68
N GLU A 188 -1.01 -12.37 22.43
CA GLU A 188 -2.34 -12.03 21.91
C GLU A 188 -2.39 -10.61 21.36
N ASP A 189 -1.81 -9.63 22.05
CA ASP A 189 -1.71 -8.24 21.60
C ASP A 189 -0.90 -8.12 20.30
N ILE A 190 0.22 -8.83 20.21
CA ILE A 190 1.05 -8.87 18.99
C ILE A 190 0.23 -9.44 17.83
N LEU A 191 -0.50 -10.54 18.03
CA LEU A 191 -1.35 -11.16 17.01
C LEU A 191 -2.47 -10.22 16.55
N ILE A 192 -3.12 -9.49 17.47
CA ILE A 192 -4.18 -8.54 17.12
C ILE A 192 -3.63 -7.43 16.24
N LYS A 193 -2.54 -6.78 16.67
CA LYS A 193 -1.88 -5.70 15.90
C LYS A 193 -1.41 -6.18 14.53
N PHE A 194 -0.83 -7.38 14.48
CA PHE A 194 -0.38 -7.98 13.23
C PHE A 194 -1.53 -8.21 12.26
N LYS A 195 -2.64 -8.81 12.72
CA LYS A 195 -3.83 -9.06 11.90
C LYS A 195 -4.40 -7.77 11.30
N GLN A 196 -4.56 -6.73 12.12
CA GLN A 196 -5.03 -5.43 11.67
C GLN A 196 -4.12 -4.83 10.58
N SER A 197 -2.80 -4.88 10.80
CA SER A 197 -1.83 -4.40 9.82
C SER A 197 -1.87 -5.21 8.52
N LYS A 198 -2.04 -6.53 8.60
CA LYS A 198 -2.15 -7.41 7.43
C LYS A 198 -3.44 -7.17 6.65
N GLU A 199 -4.56 -6.97 7.33
CA GLU A 199 -5.85 -6.59 6.72
C GLU A 199 -5.73 -5.29 5.93
N GLN A 200 -5.08 -4.26 6.51
CA GLN A 200 -4.84 -2.99 5.81
C GLN A 200 -4.01 -3.15 4.53
N GLU A 201 -2.97 -3.98 4.54
CA GLU A 201 -2.19 -4.27 3.32
C GLU A 201 -3.01 -5.03 2.27
N PHE A 202 -3.89 -5.93 2.72
CA PHE A 202 -4.78 -6.65 1.81
C PHE A 202 -5.84 -5.74 1.18
N GLU A 203 -6.41 -4.79 1.94
CA GLU A 203 -7.32 -3.77 1.41
C GLU A 203 -6.64 -2.90 0.34
N LYS A 204 -5.36 -2.55 0.51
CA LYS A 204 -4.58 -1.84 -0.51
C LYS A 204 -4.47 -2.67 -1.79
N LEU A 205 -4.17 -3.97 -1.68
CA LEU A 205 -4.13 -4.87 -2.83
C LEU A 205 -5.49 -4.96 -3.54
N GLN A 206 -6.59 -5.05 -2.80
CA GLN A 206 -7.94 -5.06 -3.38
C GLN A 206 -8.25 -3.76 -4.14
N LYS A 207 -7.90 -2.60 -3.58
CA LYS A 207 -8.03 -1.31 -4.28
C LYS A 207 -7.24 -1.29 -5.57
N THR A 208 -6.00 -1.77 -5.57
CA THR A 208 -5.18 -1.85 -6.79
C THR A 208 -5.81 -2.77 -7.83
N ARG A 209 -6.32 -3.94 -7.44
CA ARG A 209 -7.05 -4.85 -8.36
C ARG A 209 -8.25 -4.15 -9.01
N LYS A 210 -9.04 -3.43 -8.22
CA LYS A 210 -10.16 -2.64 -8.74
C LYS A 210 -9.71 -1.56 -9.73
N LEU A 211 -8.62 -0.84 -9.42
CA LEU A 211 -8.06 0.16 -10.34
C LEU A 211 -7.55 -0.45 -11.66
N VAL A 212 -7.08 -1.71 -11.64
CA VAL A 212 -6.73 -2.44 -12.86
C VAL A 212 -7.99 -2.76 -13.67
N GLU A 213 -9.04 -3.28 -13.04
CA GLU A 213 -10.33 -3.56 -13.70
C GLU A 213 -10.92 -2.30 -14.34
N GLU A 214 -10.94 -1.18 -13.60
CA GLU A 214 -11.39 0.12 -14.10
C GLU A 214 -10.54 0.62 -15.28
N PHE A 215 -9.22 0.41 -15.23
CA PHE A 215 -8.34 0.77 -16.35
C PHE A 215 -8.61 -0.10 -17.59
N LEU A 216 -8.75 -1.41 -17.41
CA LEU A 216 -9.03 -2.37 -18.49
C LEU A 216 -10.42 -2.17 -19.12
N ALA A 217 -11.36 -1.57 -18.39
CA ALA A 217 -12.69 -1.24 -18.89
C ALA A 217 -12.73 0.00 -19.80
N LYS A 218 -11.69 0.85 -19.81
CA LYS A 218 -11.68 2.08 -20.61
C LYS A 218 -11.68 1.76 -22.11
N ASP A 219 -12.42 2.53 -22.89
CA ASP A 219 -12.46 2.32 -24.35
C ASP A 219 -11.11 2.52 -25.03
N VAL A 220 -10.31 3.47 -24.52
CA VAL A 220 -8.96 3.75 -25.05
C VAL A 220 -8.07 2.51 -25.11
N VAL A 221 -8.17 1.60 -24.13
CA VAL A 221 -7.30 0.42 -24.06
C VAL A 221 -7.82 -0.77 -24.88
N LYS A 222 -9.01 -0.65 -25.50
CA LYS A 222 -9.59 -1.68 -26.38
C LYS A 222 -8.95 -1.69 -27.77
N SER A 223 -8.14 -0.69 -28.10
CA SER A 223 -7.34 -0.65 -29.32
C SER A 223 -6.42 -1.87 -29.41
N ASP A 224 -6.36 -2.50 -30.58
CA ASP A 224 -5.43 -3.61 -30.88
C ASP A 224 -3.96 -3.21 -30.67
N TYR A 225 -3.66 -1.92 -30.82
CA TYR A 225 -2.32 -1.37 -30.58
C TYR A 225 -1.87 -1.58 -29.13
N TYR A 226 -2.80 -1.51 -28.16
CA TYR A 226 -2.51 -1.73 -26.74
C TYR A 226 -2.68 -3.19 -26.28
N ALA A 227 -2.97 -4.12 -27.19
CA ALA A 227 -3.27 -5.52 -26.85
C ALA A 227 -2.17 -6.20 -26.01
N ASN A 228 -0.89 -5.87 -26.25
CA ASN A 228 0.22 -6.40 -25.46
C ASN A 228 0.21 -5.91 -24.00
N ILE A 229 -0.13 -4.64 -23.77
CA ILE A 229 -0.24 -4.05 -22.43
C ILE A 229 -1.41 -4.70 -21.68
N VAL A 230 -2.58 -4.79 -22.33
CA VAL A 230 -3.76 -5.46 -21.78
C VAL A 230 -3.45 -6.91 -21.43
N ARG A 231 -2.80 -7.66 -22.34
CA ARG A 231 -2.41 -9.05 -22.09
C ARG A 231 -1.45 -9.18 -20.92
N ASN A 232 -0.46 -8.30 -20.81
CA ASN A 232 0.50 -8.32 -19.71
C ASN A 232 -0.17 -8.01 -18.37
N LEU A 233 -1.05 -7.01 -18.30
CA LEU A 233 -1.83 -6.70 -17.09
C LEU A 233 -2.71 -7.88 -16.66
N ASN A 234 -3.46 -8.47 -17.59
CA ASN A 234 -4.31 -9.64 -17.31
C ASN A 234 -3.49 -10.83 -16.80
N ARG A 235 -2.29 -11.05 -17.38
CA ARG A 235 -1.37 -12.09 -16.90
C ARG A 235 -0.90 -11.81 -15.48
N GLU A 236 -0.51 -10.58 -15.16
CA GLU A 236 -0.04 -10.24 -13.81
C GLU A 236 -1.14 -10.30 -12.76
N VAL A 237 -2.39 -9.92 -13.10
CA VAL A 237 -3.57 -10.13 -12.26
C VAL A 237 -3.77 -11.61 -12.00
N SER A 238 -3.77 -12.44 -13.04
CA SER A 238 -3.97 -13.89 -12.94
C SER A 238 -2.88 -14.56 -12.11
N ARG A 239 -1.61 -14.19 -12.35
CA ARG A 239 -0.45 -14.71 -11.60
C ARG A 239 -0.53 -14.42 -10.10
N ARG A 240 -1.22 -13.33 -9.72
CA ARG A 240 -1.43 -12.92 -8.32
C ARG A 240 -2.84 -13.18 -7.82
N GLY A 241 -3.70 -13.86 -8.59
CA GLY A 241 -5.09 -14.12 -8.22
C GLY A 241 -5.22 -14.91 -6.92
N ASN A 242 -4.27 -15.83 -6.68
CA ASN A 242 -4.26 -16.67 -5.48
C ASN A 242 -3.79 -15.95 -4.20
N VAL A 243 -3.26 -14.73 -4.31
CA VAL A 243 -2.87 -13.94 -3.14
C VAL A 243 -4.13 -13.46 -2.42
N SER A 244 -4.32 -13.93 -1.20
CA SER A 244 -5.50 -13.69 -0.37
C SER A 244 -5.11 -13.25 1.04
N ILE A 245 -6.09 -12.97 1.89
CA ILE A 245 -5.83 -12.59 3.29
C ILE A 245 -5.11 -13.70 4.08
N SER A 246 -5.17 -14.96 3.65
CA SER A 246 -4.43 -16.06 4.29
C SER A 246 -2.97 -16.16 3.87
N SER A 247 -2.58 -15.55 2.73
CA SER A 247 -1.19 -15.47 2.27
C SER A 247 -0.30 -14.71 3.25
N ASN A 248 1.02 -14.87 3.20
CA ASN A 248 1.91 -14.11 4.09
C ASN A 248 1.77 -12.60 3.87
N LYS A 249 1.96 -11.79 4.93
CA LYS A 249 1.88 -10.32 4.79
C LYS A 249 2.87 -9.80 3.74
N SER A 250 4.07 -10.35 3.68
CA SER A 250 5.08 -10.00 2.67
C SER A 250 4.65 -10.32 1.24
N GLU A 251 3.94 -11.43 1.02
CA GLU A 251 3.40 -11.80 -0.30
C GLU A 251 2.30 -10.83 -0.74
N ILE A 252 1.42 -10.42 0.18
CA ILE A 252 0.38 -9.42 -0.08
C ILE A 252 1.01 -8.08 -0.50
N VAL A 253 2.00 -7.61 0.26
CA VAL A 253 2.73 -6.37 -0.03
C VAL A 253 3.44 -6.46 -1.39
N ALA A 254 4.17 -7.54 -1.64
CA ALA A 254 4.87 -7.75 -2.91
C ALA A 254 3.91 -7.85 -4.09
N ALA A 255 2.75 -8.48 -3.92
CA ALA A 255 1.72 -8.54 -4.95
C ALA A 255 1.19 -7.14 -5.28
N ASN A 256 0.92 -6.33 -4.26
CA ASN A 256 0.41 -4.97 -4.43
C ASN A 256 1.43 -4.06 -5.12
N ILE A 257 2.70 -4.07 -4.68
CA ILE A 257 3.76 -3.26 -5.28
C ILE A 257 3.89 -3.56 -6.77
N ASN A 258 4.05 -4.84 -7.12
CA ASN A 258 4.19 -5.26 -8.52
C ASN A 258 2.98 -4.88 -9.37
N LEU A 259 1.76 -5.13 -8.88
CA LEU A 259 0.55 -4.83 -9.65
C LEU A 259 0.38 -3.33 -9.87
N ASN A 260 0.69 -2.52 -8.85
CA ASN A 260 0.62 -1.07 -8.94
C ASN A 260 1.68 -0.50 -9.89
N GLU A 261 2.89 -1.05 -9.89
CA GLU A 261 3.96 -0.65 -10.81
C GLU A 261 3.59 -0.93 -12.27
N VAL A 262 3.12 -2.14 -12.56
CA VAL A 262 2.69 -2.54 -13.91
C VAL A 262 1.49 -1.69 -14.38
N LEU A 263 0.53 -1.41 -13.49
CA LEU A 263 -0.59 -0.52 -13.78
C LEU A 263 -0.12 0.91 -14.09
N LYS A 264 0.82 1.44 -13.31
CA LYS A 264 1.38 2.79 -13.52
C LYS A 264 2.06 2.90 -14.89
N GLN A 265 2.96 1.97 -15.21
CA GLN A 265 3.66 1.96 -16.50
C GLN A 265 2.67 1.85 -17.67
N SER A 266 1.63 1.03 -17.52
CA SER A 266 0.58 0.86 -18.54
C SER A 266 -0.22 2.15 -18.76
N LYS A 267 -0.60 2.86 -17.68
CA LYS A 267 -1.30 4.15 -17.76
C LYS A 267 -0.44 5.20 -18.44
N GLU A 268 0.81 5.36 -17.98
CA GLU A 268 1.74 6.34 -18.54
C GLU A 268 1.98 6.12 -20.03
N PHE A 269 2.12 4.86 -20.47
CA PHE A 269 2.29 4.57 -21.89
C PHE A 269 1.07 5.01 -22.72
N VAL A 270 -0.14 4.63 -22.30
CA VAL A 270 -1.38 4.97 -23.02
C VAL A 270 -1.63 6.47 -23.02
N GLU A 271 -1.43 7.15 -21.88
CA GLU A 271 -1.59 8.60 -21.77
C GLU A 271 -0.62 9.35 -22.68
N ASN A 272 0.66 8.94 -22.71
CA ASN A 272 1.67 9.56 -23.56
C ASN A 272 1.39 9.35 -25.06
N ASP A 273 0.97 8.15 -25.47
CA ASP A 273 0.64 7.86 -26.87
C ASP A 273 -0.58 8.67 -27.33
N MET A 274 -1.64 8.70 -26.51
CA MET A 274 -2.85 9.48 -26.80
C MET A 274 -2.57 10.98 -26.85
N GLN A 275 -1.70 11.49 -25.98
CA GLN A 275 -1.30 12.90 -26.02
C GLN A 275 -0.56 13.23 -27.31
N LYS A 276 0.41 12.40 -27.72
CA LYS A 276 1.13 12.58 -28.99
C LYS A 276 0.21 12.59 -30.21
N LEU A 277 -0.80 11.72 -30.22
CA LEU A 277 -1.79 11.70 -31.30
C LEU A 277 -2.65 12.96 -31.32
N ARG A 278 -3.07 13.46 -30.15
CA ARG A 278 -3.80 14.73 -30.05
C ARG A 278 -2.96 15.91 -30.50
N ASP A 279 -1.70 15.97 -30.09
CA ASP A 279 -0.76 17.02 -30.50
C ASP A 279 -0.54 16.99 -32.02
N SER A 280 -0.42 15.79 -32.61
CA SER A 280 -0.32 15.60 -34.07
C SER A 280 -1.56 16.10 -34.80
N LEU A 281 -2.76 15.78 -34.28
CA LEU A 281 -4.03 16.26 -34.83
C LEU A 281 -4.14 17.79 -34.75
N ILE A 282 -3.80 18.39 -33.60
CA ILE A 282 -3.83 19.84 -33.42
C ILE A 282 -2.85 20.51 -34.40
N SER A 283 -1.63 19.98 -34.52
CA SER A 283 -0.63 20.50 -35.47
C SER A 283 -1.13 20.46 -36.91
N LEU A 284 -1.73 19.34 -37.33
CA LEU A 284 -2.32 19.20 -38.67
C LEU A 284 -3.44 20.24 -38.91
N ILE A 285 -4.30 20.45 -37.92
CA ILE A 285 -5.38 21.44 -37.99
C ILE A 285 -4.83 22.86 -38.13
N VAL A 286 -3.79 23.21 -37.37
CA VAL A 286 -3.13 24.52 -37.46
C VAL A 286 -2.51 24.70 -38.84
N GLU A 287 -1.73 23.73 -39.32
CA GLU A 287 -1.09 23.79 -40.64
C GLU A 287 -2.13 23.91 -41.77
N ALA A 288 -3.23 23.14 -41.69
CA ALA A 288 -4.30 23.21 -42.67
C ALA A 288 -4.99 24.58 -42.69
N LYS A 289 -5.26 25.17 -41.52
CA LYS A 289 -5.87 26.51 -41.41
C LYS A 289 -4.95 27.61 -41.91
N GLU A 290 -3.68 27.60 -41.54
CA GLU A 290 -2.69 28.58 -42.03
C GLU A 290 -2.55 28.50 -43.55
N TYR A 291 -2.54 27.29 -44.11
CA TYR A 291 -2.48 27.10 -45.55
C TYR A 291 -3.73 27.65 -46.26
N ILE A 292 -4.93 27.39 -45.72
CA ILE A 292 -6.18 27.97 -46.24
C ILE A 292 -6.10 29.50 -46.26
N GLU A 293 -5.73 30.11 -45.13
CA GLU A 293 -5.72 31.57 -44.97
C GLU A 293 -4.69 32.23 -45.90
N ASN A 294 -3.48 31.70 -45.94
CA ASN A 294 -2.37 32.34 -46.63
C ASN A 294 -2.31 32.03 -48.13
N LYS A 295 -2.78 30.85 -48.56
CA LYS A 295 -2.58 30.37 -49.95
C LYS A 295 -3.88 30.22 -50.76
N MET A 296 -5.02 29.93 -50.12
CA MET A 296 -6.27 29.64 -50.83
C MET A 296 -7.29 30.78 -50.80
N ARG A 297 -7.60 31.33 -49.63
CA ARG A 297 -8.59 32.42 -49.47
C ARG A 297 -8.37 33.65 -50.33
N PRO A 298 -7.14 34.04 -50.72
CA PRO A 298 -6.93 35.12 -51.68
C PRO A 298 -7.53 34.85 -53.08
N ARG A 299 -8.01 33.62 -53.37
CA ARG A 299 -8.58 33.25 -54.68
C ARG A 299 -9.97 32.62 -54.53
N ASP A 300 -11.00 33.33 -55.01
CA ASP A 300 -12.41 32.89 -54.97
C ASP A 300 -12.64 31.49 -55.60
N LYS A 301 -11.76 31.09 -56.54
CA LYS A 301 -11.77 29.77 -57.20
C LYS A 301 -11.58 28.57 -56.24
N TYR A 302 -11.20 28.79 -54.98
CA TYR A 302 -10.93 27.72 -54.00
C TYR A 302 -11.98 27.57 -52.89
N ASN A 303 -13.01 28.42 -52.85
CA ASN A 303 -13.99 28.47 -51.75
C ASN A 303 -14.66 27.11 -51.45
N ALA A 304 -14.97 26.31 -52.48
CA ALA A 304 -15.56 24.99 -52.29
C ALA A 304 -14.65 23.97 -51.57
N TYR A 305 -13.32 24.11 -51.68
CA TYR A 305 -12.35 23.22 -51.05
C TYR A 305 -11.99 23.69 -49.64
N ILE A 306 -11.95 25.01 -49.44
CA ILE A 306 -11.83 25.63 -48.12
C ILE A 306 -12.98 25.12 -47.22
N GLU A 307 -14.22 25.14 -47.72
CA GLU A 307 -15.38 24.60 -46.99
C GLU A 307 -15.26 23.11 -46.67
N ARG A 308 -14.65 22.29 -47.54
CA ARG A 308 -14.45 20.85 -47.27
C ARG A 308 -13.43 20.60 -46.15
N ILE A 309 -12.30 21.30 -46.18
CA ILE A 309 -11.27 21.17 -45.14
C ILE A 309 -11.80 21.71 -43.81
N GLU A 310 -12.33 22.93 -43.79
CA GLU A 310 -12.89 23.51 -42.58
C GLU A 310 -14.09 22.71 -42.07
N GLY A 311 -14.93 22.17 -42.96
CA GLY A 311 -16.02 21.26 -42.62
C GLY A 311 -15.52 19.98 -41.95
N SER A 312 -14.44 19.38 -42.46
CA SER A 312 -13.82 18.20 -41.87
C SER A 312 -13.22 18.50 -40.49
N ILE A 313 -12.64 19.69 -40.30
CA ILE A 313 -12.14 20.15 -38.99
C ILE A 313 -13.31 20.39 -38.02
N ARG A 314 -14.38 21.04 -38.47
CA ARG A 314 -15.56 21.38 -37.63
C ARG A 314 -16.40 20.16 -37.25
N LYS A 315 -16.43 19.14 -38.11
CA LYS A 315 -17.20 17.89 -37.90
C LYS A 315 -16.77 17.16 -36.62
N HIS A 316 -15.51 17.31 -36.22
CA HIS A 316 -14.91 16.56 -35.13
C HIS A 316 -14.63 17.44 -33.92
N ASN A 317 -15.25 17.12 -32.78
CA ASN A 317 -14.86 17.73 -31.52
C ASN A 317 -13.70 16.93 -30.92
N ILE A 318 -12.48 17.50 -30.92
CA ILE A 318 -11.27 16.83 -30.43
C ILE A 318 -11.43 16.33 -28.98
N SER A 319 -12.20 17.06 -28.16
CA SER A 319 -12.41 16.70 -26.74
C SER A 319 -13.26 15.45 -26.52
N THR A 320 -14.02 15.00 -27.54
CA THR A 320 -14.88 13.80 -27.46
C THR A 320 -14.21 12.56 -28.06
N LEU A 321 -12.95 12.66 -28.51
CA LEU A 321 -12.21 11.51 -29.04
C LEU A 321 -11.56 10.73 -27.88
N HIS A 322 -12.05 9.50 -27.67
CA HIS A 322 -11.72 8.69 -26.49
C HIS A 322 -10.91 7.44 -26.84
N THR A 323 -10.89 7.03 -28.11
CA THR A 323 -10.10 5.90 -28.60
C THR A 323 -8.97 6.34 -29.51
N ARG A 324 -7.99 5.47 -29.67
CA ARG A 324 -6.84 5.70 -30.55
C ARG A 324 -7.28 5.73 -32.02
N GLU A 325 -8.16 4.80 -32.39
CA GLU A 325 -8.70 4.64 -33.73
C GLU A 325 -9.50 5.86 -34.18
N GLU A 326 -10.34 6.41 -33.31
CA GLU A 326 -11.08 7.66 -33.60
C GLU A 326 -10.12 8.80 -33.95
N ILE A 327 -9.07 9.02 -33.15
CA ILE A 327 -8.11 10.10 -33.41
C ILE A 327 -7.39 9.89 -34.74
N ILE A 328 -6.97 8.65 -35.04
CA ILE A 328 -6.29 8.32 -36.30
C ILE A 328 -7.24 8.51 -37.49
N GLN A 329 -8.49 8.10 -37.36
CA GLN A 329 -9.48 8.30 -38.41
C GLN A 329 -9.66 9.80 -38.71
N VAL A 330 -9.78 10.64 -37.68
CA VAL A 330 -9.89 12.10 -37.84
C VAL A 330 -8.63 12.69 -38.50
N ILE A 331 -7.44 12.27 -38.08
CA ILE A 331 -6.17 12.67 -38.71
C ILE A 331 -6.19 12.33 -40.20
N ASN A 332 -6.61 11.11 -40.55
CA ASN A 332 -6.65 10.66 -41.95
C ASN A 332 -7.69 11.44 -42.77
N GLU A 333 -8.90 11.66 -42.23
CA GLU A 333 -9.95 12.45 -42.88
C GLU A 333 -9.46 13.87 -43.22
N ILE A 334 -8.85 14.57 -42.26
CA ILE A 334 -8.33 15.93 -42.47
C ILE A 334 -7.14 15.91 -43.44
N SER A 335 -6.23 14.93 -43.31
CA SER A 335 -5.04 14.82 -44.17
C SER A 335 -5.41 14.62 -45.64
N VAL A 336 -6.43 13.80 -45.92
CA VAL A 336 -6.88 13.56 -47.30
C VAL A 336 -7.42 14.82 -47.94
N GLU A 337 -8.32 15.54 -47.26
CA GLU A 337 -8.87 16.80 -47.79
C GLU A 337 -7.78 17.87 -47.93
N TYR A 338 -6.88 17.96 -46.96
CA TYR A 338 -5.75 18.88 -47.01
C TYR A 338 -4.82 18.61 -48.20
N LEU A 339 -4.47 17.34 -48.45
CA LEU A 339 -3.64 16.95 -49.60
C LEU A 339 -4.33 17.21 -50.94
N ASN A 340 -5.64 16.94 -51.04
CA ASN A 340 -6.42 17.22 -52.24
C ASN A 340 -6.41 18.71 -52.57
N ALA A 341 -6.53 19.56 -51.55
CA ALA A 341 -6.46 21.00 -51.69
C ALA A 341 -5.09 21.46 -52.22
N LYS A 342 -3.98 20.89 -51.71
CA LYS A 342 -2.62 21.16 -52.24
C LYS A 342 -2.48 20.78 -53.72
N LYS A 343 -2.92 19.56 -54.10
CA LYS A 343 -2.88 19.10 -55.50
C LYS A 343 -3.59 20.06 -56.44
N LEU A 344 -4.77 20.54 -56.03
CA LEU A 344 -5.55 21.46 -56.83
C LEU A 344 -4.85 22.80 -57.04
N LEU A 345 -4.24 23.36 -55.97
CA LEU A 345 -3.50 24.62 -56.09
C LEU A 345 -2.36 24.49 -57.10
N ILE A 346 -1.62 23.37 -57.05
CA ILE A 346 -0.53 23.08 -58.00
C ILE A 346 -1.07 22.94 -59.42
N ASN A 347 -2.14 22.16 -59.64
CA ASN A 347 -2.76 21.97 -60.95
C ASN A 347 -3.22 23.31 -61.56
N ASN A 348 -3.94 24.12 -60.77
CA ASN A 348 -4.41 25.42 -61.25
C ASN A 348 -3.24 26.36 -61.54
N SER A 349 -2.19 26.35 -60.72
CA SER A 349 -0.99 27.16 -60.98
C SER A 349 -0.27 26.71 -62.25
N LEU A 350 -0.28 25.41 -62.54
CA LEU A 350 0.25 24.86 -63.79
C LEU A 350 -0.59 25.24 -65.01
N ASP A 351 -1.92 25.24 -64.89
CA ASP A 351 -2.83 25.72 -65.93
C ASP A 351 -2.62 27.21 -66.20
N ASP A 352 -2.49 28.01 -65.14
CA ASP A 352 -2.17 29.43 -65.19
C ASP A 352 -0.82 29.65 -65.94
N VAL A 353 0.22 28.86 -65.64
CA VAL A 353 1.53 28.88 -66.35
C VAL A 353 1.39 28.46 -67.82
N ASN A 354 0.64 27.40 -68.12
CA ASN A 354 0.43 26.93 -69.48
C ASN A 354 -0.30 27.97 -70.34
N ASN A 355 -1.32 28.63 -69.77
CA ASN A 355 -2.07 29.69 -70.45
C ASN A 355 -1.17 30.89 -70.74
N SER A 356 -0.35 31.32 -69.79
CA SER A 356 0.62 32.40 -69.99
C SER A 356 1.67 32.06 -71.04
N LEU A 357 2.22 30.84 -71.01
CA LEU A 357 3.16 30.37 -72.03
C LEU A 357 2.53 30.37 -73.43
N GLN A 358 1.27 29.93 -73.56
CA GLN A 358 0.55 29.99 -74.83
C GLN A 358 0.31 31.43 -75.31
N LYS A 359 -0.08 32.36 -74.43
CA LYS A 359 -0.26 33.77 -74.78
C LYS A 359 1.08 34.43 -75.16
N PHE A 360 2.15 34.11 -74.44
CA PHE A 360 3.50 34.62 -74.69
C PHE A 360 4.07 34.14 -76.03
N ASN A 361 3.97 32.84 -76.33
CA ASN A 361 4.42 32.29 -77.62
C ASN A 361 3.70 32.93 -78.82
N LYS A 362 2.44 33.37 -78.65
CA LYS A 362 1.72 34.13 -79.68
C LYS A 362 2.31 35.53 -79.89
N LEU A 363 2.83 36.17 -78.85
CA LEU A 363 3.48 37.49 -78.93
C LEU A 363 4.90 37.40 -79.51
N ASP A 364 5.68 36.40 -79.09
CA ASP A 364 7.08 36.15 -79.52
C ASP A 364 7.18 35.90 -81.05
N SER A 365 6.14 35.32 -81.65
CA SER A 365 6.07 35.11 -83.11
C SER A 365 6.16 36.41 -83.94
N GLY A 366 6.03 37.59 -83.33
CA GLY A 366 6.17 38.91 -83.97
C GLY A 366 7.43 39.71 -83.61
N VAL A 367 8.18 39.36 -82.55
CA VAL A 367 9.33 40.15 -82.05
C VAL A 367 10.45 39.21 -81.60
N LYS A 368 11.54 39.13 -82.37
CA LYS A 368 12.72 38.30 -82.04
C LYS A 368 13.69 39.05 -81.14
N ASP A 369 13.37 39.13 -79.85
CA ASP A 369 14.24 39.74 -78.84
C ASP A 369 14.87 38.63 -77.95
N PRO A 370 16.22 38.61 -77.78
CA PRO A 370 16.92 37.59 -76.98
C PRO A 370 16.41 37.42 -75.54
N ASP A 371 15.87 38.48 -74.93
CA ASP A 371 15.36 38.42 -73.55
C ASP A 371 14.05 37.60 -73.45
N PHE A 372 13.30 37.46 -74.56
CA PHE A 372 12.08 36.64 -74.64
C PHE A 372 12.38 35.13 -74.69
N LEU A 373 13.55 34.74 -75.19
CA LEU A 373 13.97 33.33 -75.27
C LEU A 373 14.30 32.75 -73.88
N GLY A 374 14.97 33.55 -73.03
CA GLY A 374 15.31 33.16 -71.66
C GLY A 374 14.10 32.94 -70.76
N VAL A 375 13.03 33.71 -70.98
CA VAL A 375 11.73 33.58 -70.33
C VAL A 375 11.03 32.25 -70.70
N THR A 376 10.99 31.93 -71.99
CA THR A 376 10.33 30.70 -72.49
C THR A 376 10.98 29.45 -71.93
N GLN A 377 12.31 29.46 -71.78
CA GLN A 377 13.05 28.36 -71.16
C GLN A 377 12.70 28.22 -69.67
N GLN A 378 12.66 29.32 -68.91
CA GLN A 378 12.28 29.30 -67.49
C GLN A 378 10.85 28.76 -67.28
N LEU A 379 9.88 29.14 -68.12
CA LEU A 379 8.50 28.63 -68.06
C LEU A 379 8.41 27.12 -68.34
N ASN A 380 9.20 26.61 -69.29
CA ASN A 380 9.25 25.16 -69.57
C ASN A 380 9.89 24.37 -68.42
N GLU A 381 10.92 24.91 -67.76
CA GLU A 381 11.52 24.29 -66.57
C GLU A 381 10.52 24.21 -65.41
N ILE A 382 9.72 25.25 -65.17
CA ILE A 382 8.63 25.24 -64.18
C ILE A 382 7.62 24.14 -64.51
N LYS A 383 7.16 24.09 -65.76
CA LYS A 383 6.17 23.12 -66.21
C LYS A 383 6.64 21.69 -65.97
N GLN A 384 7.91 21.37 -66.26
CA GLN A 384 8.47 20.05 -66.02
C GLN A 384 8.59 19.72 -64.53
N LYS A 385 9.02 20.67 -63.69
CA LYS A 385 9.08 20.49 -62.23
C LYS A 385 7.69 20.23 -61.63
N ALA A 386 6.69 21.03 -62.01
CA ALA A 386 5.30 20.84 -61.58
C ALA A 386 4.70 19.49 -62.02
N LEU A 387 5.01 19.02 -63.23
CA LEU A 387 4.57 17.70 -63.72
C LEU A 387 5.21 16.54 -62.94
N GLN A 388 6.48 16.68 -62.58
CA GLN A 388 7.20 15.72 -61.75
C GLN A 388 6.61 15.66 -60.33
N GLU A 389 6.21 16.79 -59.75
CA GLU A 389 5.55 16.85 -58.45
C GLU A 389 4.17 16.21 -58.45
N LEU A 390 3.34 16.48 -59.46
CA LEU A 390 2.06 15.80 -59.61
C LEU A 390 2.22 14.28 -59.69
N THR A 391 3.30 13.83 -60.34
CA THR A 391 3.67 12.42 -60.40
C THR A 391 4.10 11.88 -59.03
N ASN A 392 4.90 12.63 -58.27
CA ASN A 392 5.31 12.24 -56.90
C ASN A 392 4.12 12.20 -55.93
N ILE A 393 3.21 13.18 -56.00
CA ILE A 393 2.01 13.25 -55.17
C ILE A 393 0.98 12.16 -55.56
N LYS A 394 0.98 11.72 -56.83
CA LYS A 394 0.17 10.59 -57.31
C LYS A 394 0.75 9.25 -56.88
N ASN A 395 2.08 9.13 -56.82
CA ASN A 395 2.76 7.90 -56.41
C ASN A 395 2.81 7.72 -54.88
N ASN A 396 2.75 8.81 -54.11
CA ASN A 396 2.76 8.81 -52.64
C ASN A 396 1.37 8.87 -51.99
N SER A 397 0.29 8.64 -52.75
CA SER A 397 -1.09 8.66 -52.20
C SER A 397 -1.36 7.60 -51.13
N SER A 398 -0.43 6.66 -50.91
CA SER A 398 -0.57 5.60 -49.92
C SER A 398 0.25 5.77 -48.63
N GLN A 399 1.27 6.63 -48.55
CA GLN A 399 2.04 6.80 -47.30
C GLN A 399 2.65 8.20 -47.16
N LEU A 400 2.59 8.72 -45.92
CA LEU A 400 3.12 9.96 -45.34
C LEU A 400 4.59 10.31 -45.67
N ALA A 401 4.96 10.49 -46.93
CA ALA A 401 6.24 11.10 -47.32
C ALA A 401 6.04 12.62 -47.52
N THR A 402 5.94 13.29 -46.37
CA THR A 402 6.09 14.73 -46.09
C THR A 402 5.41 15.75 -47.02
N ILE A 403 4.31 16.30 -46.50
CA ILE A 403 3.67 17.57 -46.87
C ILE A 403 4.68 18.72 -47.07
N ALA A 404 5.81 18.69 -46.37
CA ALA A 404 6.92 19.64 -46.48
C ALA A 404 7.58 19.68 -47.88
N GLU A 405 7.61 18.55 -48.60
CA GLU A 405 8.20 18.49 -49.94
C GLU A 405 7.31 19.22 -50.95
N ALA A 406 5.99 19.00 -50.92
CA ALA A 406 5.05 19.71 -51.79
C ALA A 406 5.11 21.24 -51.57
N SER A 407 5.23 21.69 -50.31
CA SER A 407 5.33 23.12 -49.98
C SER A 407 6.62 23.78 -50.51
N LYS A 408 7.75 23.06 -50.53
CA LYS A 408 9.04 23.59 -51.03
C LYS A 408 8.96 23.98 -52.50
N TYR A 409 8.23 23.20 -53.30
CA TYR A 409 8.22 23.40 -54.74
C TYR A 409 7.06 24.28 -55.23
N GLU A 410 5.94 24.33 -54.51
CA GLU A 410 4.91 25.36 -54.70
C GLU A 410 5.51 26.77 -54.59
N ASN A 411 6.37 26.99 -53.59
CA ASN A 411 7.09 28.26 -53.44
C ASN A 411 8.01 28.56 -54.64
N ASN A 412 8.67 27.55 -55.23
CA ASN A 412 9.47 27.73 -56.43
C ASN A 412 8.61 28.16 -57.64
N ILE A 413 7.40 27.60 -57.80
CA ILE A 413 6.49 28.02 -58.88
C ILE A 413 6.12 29.50 -58.69
N GLN A 414 5.76 29.89 -57.47
CA GLN A 414 5.39 31.28 -57.15
C GLN A 414 6.55 32.26 -57.36
N GLU A 415 7.76 31.93 -56.87
CA GLU A 415 8.95 32.78 -57.04
C GLU A 415 9.29 33.01 -58.52
N ILE A 416 9.15 31.99 -59.37
CA ILE A 416 9.44 32.13 -60.80
C ILE A 416 8.32 32.90 -61.51
N GLN A 417 7.05 32.73 -61.11
CA GLN A 417 5.95 33.58 -61.59
C GLN A 417 6.21 35.07 -61.27
N GLU A 418 6.61 35.38 -60.04
CA GLU A 418 6.93 36.75 -59.61
C GLU A 418 8.16 37.31 -60.35
N LYS A 419 9.20 36.49 -60.53
CA LYS A 419 10.38 36.86 -61.33
C LYS A 419 10.01 37.16 -62.79
N PHE A 420 9.17 36.33 -63.40
CA PHE A 420 8.72 36.53 -64.77
C PHE A 420 7.94 37.83 -64.94
N VAL A 421 7.02 38.16 -64.02
CA VAL A 421 6.31 39.45 -64.06
C VAL A 421 7.30 40.61 -63.97
N LYS A 422 8.28 40.53 -63.06
CA LYS A 422 9.33 41.56 -62.93
C LYS A 422 10.18 41.70 -64.20
N ASP A 423 10.55 40.59 -64.83
CA ASP A 423 11.36 40.60 -66.05
C ASP A 423 10.56 41.14 -67.26
N LEU A 424 9.26 40.83 -67.38
CA LEU A 424 8.40 41.46 -68.39
C LEU A 424 8.26 42.98 -68.19
N ILE A 425 8.10 43.43 -66.94
CA ILE A 425 8.04 44.86 -66.63
C ILE A 425 9.32 45.56 -67.11
N LYS A 426 10.50 44.95 -66.88
CA LYS A 426 11.79 45.48 -67.35
C LYS A 426 11.94 45.48 -68.88
N ILE A 427 11.52 44.40 -69.54
CA ILE A 427 11.55 44.30 -71.01
C ILE A 427 10.66 45.38 -71.64
N PHE A 428 9.56 45.72 -70.99
CA PHE A 428 8.58 46.69 -71.46
C PHE A 428 8.72 48.08 -70.83
N ASP A 429 9.81 48.32 -70.11
CA ASP A 429 10.07 49.59 -69.42
C ASP A 429 10.36 50.67 -70.46
N GLY A 430 9.35 51.53 -70.68
CA GLY A 430 9.45 52.70 -71.54
C GLY A 430 8.23 53.02 -72.40
N ASN A 431 7.27 52.11 -72.62
CA ASN A 431 6.06 52.47 -73.40
C ASN A 431 4.90 51.45 -73.42
N ILE A 432 4.55 50.79 -72.30
CA ILE A 432 3.46 49.79 -72.33
C ILE A 432 2.26 50.11 -71.43
N ASN A 433 1.10 50.04 -72.08
CA ASN A 433 -0.25 49.97 -71.55
C ASN A 433 -0.40 48.80 -70.55
N THR A 434 -0.65 49.11 -69.28
CA THR A 434 -0.96 48.18 -68.18
C THR A 434 -2.05 47.15 -68.54
N ASP A 435 -2.96 47.47 -69.47
CA ASP A 435 -3.98 46.54 -69.96
C ASP A 435 -3.41 45.29 -70.65
N ARG A 436 -2.27 45.40 -71.35
CA ARG A 436 -1.63 44.25 -72.04
C ARG A 436 -0.98 43.28 -71.05
N ILE A 437 -0.35 43.80 -70.01
CA ILE A 437 0.22 43.01 -68.91
C ILE A 437 -0.93 42.36 -68.14
N ASN A 438 -1.97 43.12 -67.81
CA ASN A 438 -3.18 42.60 -67.18
C ASN A 438 -3.89 41.54 -68.03
N TRP A 439 -3.85 41.62 -69.36
CA TRP A 439 -4.42 40.60 -70.26
C TRP A 439 -3.61 39.29 -70.26
N LEU A 440 -2.27 39.37 -70.22
CA LEU A 440 -1.40 38.21 -70.08
C LEU A 440 -1.65 37.48 -68.76
N PHE A 441 -1.80 38.23 -67.68
CA PHE A 441 -1.94 37.75 -66.31
C PHE A 441 -3.38 37.77 -65.77
N HIS A 442 -4.38 37.98 -66.62
CA HIS A 442 -5.77 38.09 -66.19
C HIS A 442 -6.22 36.83 -65.42
N ASP A 443 -5.70 35.68 -65.83
CA ASP A 443 -5.99 34.39 -65.22
C ASP A 443 -5.20 34.16 -63.91
N TRP A 444 -4.12 34.94 -63.69
CA TRP A 444 -3.30 34.92 -62.47
C TRP A 444 -3.80 35.89 -61.40
N ASN A 445 -4.66 36.85 -61.76
CA ASN A 445 -5.21 37.89 -60.88
C ASN A 445 -6.23 37.34 -59.87
N THR A 446 -5.70 36.54 -58.96
CA THR A 446 -6.11 36.33 -57.58
C THR A 446 -4.87 36.07 -56.70
N ALA A 447 -3.66 36.39 -57.18
CA ALA A 447 -2.47 36.42 -56.35
C ALA A 447 -2.51 37.65 -55.43
N PRO A 448 -2.31 37.52 -54.10
CA PRO A 448 -2.17 38.68 -53.25
C PRO A 448 -0.82 39.32 -53.60
N TYR A 449 -0.84 40.40 -54.38
CA TYR A 449 0.26 41.35 -54.30
C TYR A 449 0.27 41.85 -52.85
N ASN A 450 1.37 41.58 -52.16
CA ASN A 450 1.62 42.01 -50.79
C ASN A 450 1.12 43.43 -50.57
N ARG A 451 0.18 43.60 -49.64
CA ARG A 451 0.02 44.86 -48.93
C ARG A 451 1.30 45.08 -48.14
N GLY A 452 2.22 45.89 -48.67
CA GLY A 452 3.39 46.33 -47.93
C GLY A 452 4.68 46.15 -48.71
N GLU A 453 4.92 47.05 -49.66
CA GLU A 453 6.17 47.81 -49.75
C GLU A 453 5.92 48.92 -50.77
N VAL A 454 5.70 50.13 -50.24
CA VAL A 454 5.71 51.35 -51.03
C VAL A 454 7.11 51.47 -51.60
N LEU A 455 7.26 51.20 -52.90
CA LEU A 455 8.46 51.56 -53.64
C LEU A 455 8.68 53.06 -53.42
N LYS A 456 9.83 53.41 -52.85
CA LYS A 456 10.20 54.80 -52.58
C LYS A 456 10.08 55.61 -53.86
N GLU A 457 9.36 56.72 -53.74
CA GLU A 457 9.24 57.77 -54.73
C GLU A 457 10.62 58.25 -55.16
N THR A 458 10.94 58.10 -56.44
CA THR A 458 11.98 58.89 -57.10
C THR A 458 11.39 59.50 -58.36
N ASP A 459 11.15 60.81 -58.25
CA ASP A 459 10.98 61.84 -59.26
C ASP A 459 10.28 61.46 -60.58
N GLY A 460 8.98 61.74 -60.63
CA GLY A 460 8.32 62.17 -61.88
C GLY A 460 7.26 61.25 -62.51
N LEU A 461 6.85 60.15 -61.86
CA LEU A 461 5.78 59.27 -62.36
C LEU A 461 4.74 58.99 -61.26
N TYR A 462 3.54 59.51 -61.44
CA TYR A 462 2.38 59.19 -60.60
C TYR A 462 1.89 57.77 -60.92
N PHE A 463 2.02 56.86 -59.97
CA PHE A 463 1.33 55.56 -60.00
C PHE A 463 0.13 55.61 -59.06
N GLU A 464 -1.07 55.88 -59.59
CA GLU A 464 -2.33 55.69 -58.87
C GLU A 464 -2.56 54.19 -58.62
N GLY A 465 -2.12 53.73 -57.45
CA GLY A 465 -2.47 52.43 -56.90
C GLY A 465 -3.95 52.39 -56.53
N ILE A 466 -4.60 51.32 -56.99
CA ILE A 466 -6.01 50.95 -56.83
C ILE A 466 -6.51 51.21 -55.39
N SER A 467 -7.16 52.35 -55.18
CA SER A 467 -8.07 52.59 -54.05
C SER A 467 -9.30 53.37 -54.54
N SER A 468 -10.48 52.83 -54.24
CA SER A 468 -11.81 53.47 -54.26
C SER A 468 -12.37 54.18 -55.52
N GLU A 469 -11.63 54.45 -56.58
CA GLU A 469 -12.19 55.15 -57.77
C GLU A 469 -12.61 54.24 -58.93
N TRP A 470 -12.09 53.01 -59.01
CA TRP A 470 -12.38 52.10 -60.13
C TRP A 470 -13.76 51.41 -60.08
N ASN A 471 -14.38 51.28 -58.90
CA ASN A 471 -15.74 50.73 -58.80
C ASN A 471 -16.84 51.74 -59.21
N ASN A 472 -16.58 53.05 -59.19
CA ASN A 472 -17.59 54.07 -59.49
C ASN A 472 -17.62 54.54 -60.95
N LYS A 473 -16.57 54.27 -61.74
CA LYS A 473 -16.51 54.69 -63.16
C LYS A 473 -17.07 53.65 -64.14
N PHE A 474 -17.08 52.36 -63.78
CA PHE A 474 -17.69 51.31 -64.60
C PHE A 474 -19.23 51.17 -64.41
N ALA A 475 -19.78 51.65 -63.28
CA ALA A 475 -21.22 51.61 -63.02
C ALA A 475 -22.03 52.77 -63.65
N LYS A 476 -21.38 53.78 -64.24
CA LYS A 476 -22.07 54.97 -64.81
C LYS A 476 -22.08 55.08 -66.33
N ASN A 477 -21.39 54.21 -67.07
CA ASN A 477 -21.39 54.22 -68.54
C ASN A 477 -21.90 52.93 -69.20
N ALA A 478 -22.58 52.06 -68.45
CA ALA A 478 -23.25 50.86 -68.96
C ALA A 478 -24.78 51.00 -69.05
N VAL A 479 -25.31 52.21 -69.20
CA VAL A 479 -26.72 52.45 -69.59
C VAL A 479 -26.77 53.42 -70.76
N LYS A 480 -26.60 52.80 -71.93
CA LYS A 480 -26.88 53.19 -73.32
C LYS A 480 -26.13 52.12 -74.12
N PHE A 481 -26.64 50.90 -74.27
CA PHE A 481 -28.04 50.48 -74.25
C PHE A 481 -28.63 50.21 -72.87
#